data_AF-A0A497HYR9-F1
#
_entry.id   AF-A0A497HYR9-F1
#
_cell.length_a   1.000
_cell.length_b   1.000
_cell.length_c   1.000
_cell.angle_alpha   90.00
_cell.angle_beta   90.00
_cell.angle_gamma   90.00
#
_symmetry.space_group_name_H-M   'P 1'
#
loop_
_entity.id
_entity.type
_entity.pdbx_description
1 polymer ?
#
loop_
_entity_poly.entity_id
_entity_poly.type
_entity_poly.pdbx_seq_one_letter_code
_entity_poly.pdbx_strand_id
1 'polypeptide(L)'
;MEINSAIYLILGIYGYIKFMISIKRFKAYIKLQNNITFSKKNYMLDLPVGLTAIFFIIFSSDSIQSLILGVYGISLIYSFIKYIFKKELKIGKASNYIIGSYIPLSIMLIGEGISTLRLGINPVVLVLILFFSSYYIMLKVIK
;
A
#
# COMPACT_ATOMS: atom_id res chain seq x y z
N MET A 1 -11.81 19.81 9.40
CA MET A 1 -12.03 18.65 8.52
C MET A 1 -10.88 18.41 7.53
N GLU A 2 -10.03 19.39 7.21
CA GLU A 2 -8.94 19.27 6.21
C GLU A 2 -7.73 18.42 6.64
N ILE A 3 -7.54 18.20 7.94
CA ILE A 3 -6.40 17.42 8.47
C ILE A 3 -6.55 15.93 8.13
N ASN A 4 -7.77 15.39 8.19
CA ASN A 4 -8.05 13.98 7.92
C ASN A 4 -7.79 13.64 6.44
N SER A 5 -8.10 14.58 5.54
CA SER A 5 -7.93 14.43 4.10
C SER A 5 -6.47 14.39 3.65
N ALA A 6 -5.61 15.22 4.24
CA ALA A 6 -4.18 15.16 3.98
C ALA A 6 -3.57 13.82 4.44
N ILE A 7 -4.08 13.27 5.55
CA ILE A 7 -3.58 12.02 6.12
C ILE A 7 -3.98 10.81 5.29
N TYR A 8 -5.23 10.75 4.79
CA TYR A 8 -5.63 9.73 3.81
C TYR A 8 -4.75 9.76 2.57
N LEU A 9 -4.44 10.96 2.08
CA LEU A 9 -3.61 11.14 0.90
C LEU A 9 -2.16 10.69 1.15
N ILE A 10 -1.57 11.06 2.29
CA ILE A 10 -0.22 10.63 2.69
C ILE A 10 -0.15 9.10 2.87
N LEU A 11 -1.12 8.51 3.58
CA LEU A 11 -1.19 7.07 3.79
C LEU A 11 -1.35 6.32 2.47
N GLY A 12 -2.24 6.80 1.60
CA GLY A 12 -2.48 6.24 0.28
C GLY A 12 -1.25 6.33 -0.63
N ILE A 13 -0.58 7.49 -0.70
CA ILE A 13 0.67 7.67 -1.45
C ILE A 13 1.76 6.73 -0.93
N TYR A 14 1.93 6.63 0.39
CA TYR A 14 2.94 5.74 0.98
C TYR A 14 2.75 4.30 0.50
N GLY A 15 1.52 3.78 0.60
CA GLY A 15 1.22 2.42 0.17
C GLY A 15 1.39 2.22 -1.34
N TYR A 16 1.04 3.23 -2.14
CA TYR A 16 1.26 3.21 -3.59
C TYR A 16 2.75 3.19 -3.97
N ILE A 17 3.59 3.99 -3.32
CA ILE A 17 5.05 3.99 -3.51
C ILE A 17 5.62 2.62 -3.13
N LYS A 18 5.20 2.07 -1.98
CA LYS A 18 5.65 0.76 -1.51
C LYS A 18 5.27 -0.36 -2.49
N PHE A 19 4.10 -0.27 -3.10
CA PHE A 19 3.69 -1.16 -4.18
C PHE A 19 4.61 -1.03 -5.39
N MET A 20 4.92 0.17 -5.87
CA MET A 20 5.83 0.38 -7.01
C MET A 20 7.23 -0.18 -6.75
N ILE A 21 7.75 0.00 -5.54
CA ILE A 21 9.01 -0.60 -5.09
C ILE A 21 8.91 -2.14 -5.11
N SER A 22 7.77 -2.69 -4.69
CA SER A 22 7.53 -4.13 -4.68
C SER A 22 7.49 -4.73 -6.09
N ILE A 23 6.86 -4.06 -7.06
CA ILE A 23 6.90 -4.47 -8.47
C ILE A 23 8.33 -4.47 -9.00
N LYS A 24 9.09 -3.39 -8.78
CA LYS A 24 10.49 -3.29 -9.26
C LYS A 24 11.34 -4.43 -8.71
N ARG A 25 11.12 -4.81 -7.45
CA ARG A 25 11.79 -5.94 -6.80
C ARG A 25 11.33 -7.29 -7.34
N PHE A 26 10.03 -7.46 -7.58
CA PHE A 26 9.48 -8.67 -8.17
C PHE A 26 10.04 -8.91 -9.59
N LYS A 27 10.18 -7.85 -10.39
CA LYS A 27 10.85 -7.90 -11.70
C LYS A 27 12.28 -8.40 -11.58
N ALA A 28 13.04 -7.86 -10.62
CA ALA A 28 14.41 -8.27 -10.38
C ALA A 28 14.48 -9.75 -9.95
N TYR A 29 13.52 -10.23 -9.15
CA TYR A 29 13.46 -11.61 -8.69
C TYR A 29 13.25 -12.57 -9.86
N ILE A 30 12.27 -12.28 -10.73
CA ILE A 30 12.01 -13.05 -11.95
C ILE A 30 13.27 -13.09 -12.82
N LYS A 31 13.94 -11.94 -13.01
CA LYS A 31 15.08 -11.82 -13.92
C LYS A 31 16.35 -12.51 -13.40
N LEU A 32 16.59 -12.52 -12.09
CA LEU A 32 17.86 -12.98 -11.51
C LEU A 32 17.85 -14.42 -11.00
N GLN A 33 16.69 -15.11 -10.97
CA GLN A 33 16.53 -16.48 -10.42
C GLN A 33 17.18 -16.71 -9.04
N ASN A 34 17.49 -15.64 -8.31
CA ASN A 34 18.26 -15.67 -7.07
C ASN A 34 17.51 -14.99 -5.94
N ASN A 35 17.82 -15.43 -4.71
CA ASN A 35 17.28 -14.89 -3.47
C ASN A 35 17.56 -13.38 -3.35
N ILE A 36 16.58 -12.55 -3.69
CA ILE A 36 16.64 -11.13 -3.39
C ILE A 36 16.48 -10.96 -1.89
N THR A 37 17.55 -10.49 -1.25
CA THR A 37 17.53 -10.12 0.16
C THR A 37 16.87 -8.76 0.31
N PHE A 38 15.76 -8.75 1.04
CA PHE A 38 15.04 -7.53 1.36
C PHE A 38 15.73 -6.83 2.54
N SER A 39 16.23 -5.61 2.32
CA SER A 39 16.81 -4.82 3.42
C SER A 39 15.72 -4.41 4.43
N LYS A 40 15.98 -4.70 5.72
CA LYS A 40 15.12 -4.36 6.86
C LYS A 40 14.72 -2.88 6.89
N LYS A 41 15.60 -1.99 6.44
CA LYS A 41 15.35 -0.54 6.38
C LYS A 41 14.07 -0.20 5.59
N ASN A 42 13.72 -0.99 4.58
CA ASN A 42 12.54 -0.74 3.74
C ASN A 42 11.21 -0.99 4.45
N TYR A 43 11.23 -1.68 5.58
CA TYR A 43 10.02 -2.04 6.32
C TYR A 43 9.93 -1.29 7.65
N MET A 44 10.99 -0.57 8.08
CA MET A 44 10.99 0.15 9.36
C MET A 44 9.90 1.23 9.44
N LEU A 45 9.52 1.82 8.31
CA LEU A 45 8.43 2.80 8.23
C LEU A 45 7.03 2.15 8.25
N ASP A 46 6.91 0.85 8.03
CA ASP A 46 5.61 0.18 8.00
C ASP A 46 4.94 0.13 9.37
N LEU A 47 5.71 -0.03 10.45
CA LEU A 47 5.15 -0.03 11.79
C LEU A 47 4.53 1.33 12.16
N PRO A 48 5.25 2.47 12.09
CA PRO A 48 4.66 3.77 12.41
C PRO A 48 3.53 4.14 11.45
N VAL A 49 3.65 3.83 10.15
CA VAL A 49 2.56 4.09 9.18
C VAL A 49 1.34 3.18 9.45
N GLY A 50 1.55 1.93 9.86
CA GLY A 50 0.48 1.01 10.22
C GLY A 50 -0.25 1.43 11.50
N LEU A 51 0.50 1.87 12.52
CA LEU A 51 -0.06 2.38 13.77
C LEU A 51 -0.83 3.69 13.57
N THR A 52 -0.32 4.59 12.74
CA THR A 52 -1.04 5.84 12.40
C THR A 52 -2.34 5.53 11.65
N ALA A 53 -2.34 4.59 10.70
CA ALA A 53 -3.57 4.16 10.05
C ALA A 53 -4.62 3.61 11.03
N ILE A 54 -4.20 2.79 12.02
CA ILE A 54 -5.09 2.26 13.05
C ILE A 54 -5.60 3.37 13.98
N PHE A 55 -4.73 4.27 14.41
CA PHE A 55 -5.11 5.40 15.25
C PHE A 55 -6.17 6.28 14.58
N PHE A 56 -6.06 6.46 13.26
CA PHE A 56 -7.01 7.25 12.48
C PHE A 56 -8.40 6.64 12.32
N ILE A 57 -8.59 5.35 12.65
CA ILE A 57 -9.92 4.73 12.69
C ILE A 57 -10.85 5.47 13.66
N ILE A 58 -10.31 5.94 14.79
CA ILE A 58 -11.06 6.64 15.84
C ILE A 58 -11.64 7.97 15.32
N PHE A 59 -11.00 8.56 14.32
CA PHE A 59 -11.39 9.85 13.72
C PHE A 59 -12.20 9.70 12.43
N SER A 60 -12.45 8.46 12.00
CA SER A 60 -13.24 8.16 10.80
C SER A 60 -14.70 7.97 11.18
N SER A 61 -15.58 8.81 10.64
CA SER A 61 -17.03 8.71 10.82
C SER A 61 -17.71 7.74 9.86
N ASP A 62 -17.00 7.26 8.83
CA ASP A 62 -17.49 6.29 7.84
C ASP A 62 -16.97 4.89 8.16
N SER A 63 -17.88 3.92 8.28
CA SER A 63 -17.57 2.53 8.60
C SER A 63 -16.74 1.84 7.52
N ILE A 64 -16.91 2.22 6.26
CA ILE A 64 -16.14 1.67 5.14
C ILE A 64 -14.70 2.20 5.20
N GLN A 65 -14.52 3.49 5.46
CA GLN A 65 -13.20 4.10 5.61
C GLN A 65 -12.45 3.53 6.80
N SER A 66 -13.13 3.35 7.93
CA SER A 66 -12.60 2.70 9.13
C SER A 66 -12.11 1.28 8.84
N LEU A 67 -12.85 0.52 8.03
CA LEU A 67 -12.44 -0.82 7.59
C LEU A 67 -11.21 -0.75 6.66
N ILE A 68 -11.19 0.17 5.69
CA ILE A 68 -10.04 0.36 4.79
C ILE A 68 -8.78 0.69 5.60
N LEU A 69 -8.86 1.66 6.52
CA LEU A 69 -7.76 2.03 7.41
C LEU A 69 -7.30 0.87 8.29
N GLY A 70 -8.23 0.11 8.86
CA GLY A 70 -7.92 -1.05 9.70
C GLY A 70 -7.20 -2.16 8.94
N VAL A 71 -7.75 -2.56 7.79
CA VAL A 71 -7.12 -3.59 6.95
C VAL A 71 -5.75 -3.12 6.45
N TYR A 72 -5.64 -1.85 6.04
CA TYR A 72 -4.38 -1.25 5.60
C TYR A 72 -3.33 -1.23 6.71
N GLY A 73 -3.70 -0.74 7.90
CA GLY A 73 -2.82 -0.63 9.06
C GLY A 73 -2.35 -1.99 9.58
N ILE A 74 -3.27 -2.94 9.75
CA ILE A 74 -2.95 -4.31 10.16
C ILE A 74 -2.00 -4.97 9.15
N SER A 75 -2.23 -4.76 7.85
CA SER A 75 -1.36 -5.31 6.82
C SER A 75 0.07 -4.78 6.94
N LEU A 76 0.24 -3.47 7.16
CA LEU A 76 1.56 -2.85 7.35
C LEU A 76 2.28 -3.38 8.59
N ILE A 77 1.58 -3.48 9.72
CA ILE A 77 2.13 -4.04 10.96
C ILE A 77 2.54 -5.51 10.77
N TYR A 78 1.68 -6.30 10.13
CA TYR A 78 1.98 -7.69 9.81
C TYR A 78 3.22 -7.80 8.91
N SER A 79 3.33 -6.93 7.90
CA SER A 79 4.52 -6.87 7.04
C SER A 79 5.76 -6.57 7.87
N PHE A 80 5.74 -5.54 8.72
CA PHE A 80 6.87 -5.20 9.60
C PHE A 80 7.30 -6.39 10.47
N ILE A 81 6.35 -7.01 11.19
CA ILE A 81 6.62 -8.16 12.06
C ILE A 81 7.24 -9.29 11.23
N LYS A 82 6.65 -9.62 10.09
CA LYS A 82 7.17 -10.66 9.20
C LYS A 82 8.61 -10.37 8.76
N TYR A 83 8.94 -9.13 8.42
CA TYR A 83 10.27 -8.74 7.94
C TYR A 83 11.32 -8.61 9.05
N ILE A 84 10.94 -8.26 10.27
CA ILE A 84 11.87 -8.23 11.41
C ILE A 84 12.19 -9.64 11.88
N PHE A 85 11.19 -10.52 11.98
CA PHE A 85 11.31 -11.83 12.61
C PHE A 85 11.68 -12.96 11.64
N LYS A 86 11.46 -12.83 10.32
CA LYS A 86 11.92 -13.83 9.33
C LYS A 86 13.17 -13.36 8.59
N LYS A 87 14.25 -14.12 8.72
CA LYS A 87 15.59 -13.84 8.17
C LYS A 87 15.69 -14.12 6.65
N GLU A 88 14.85 -15.01 6.12
CA GLU A 88 14.80 -15.35 4.70
C GLU A 88 13.34 -15.39 4.21
N LEU A 89 13.10 -14.70 3.10
CA LEU A 89 11.81 -14.72 2.41
C LEU A 89 11.93 -15.58 1.17
N LYS A 90 11.46 -16.83 1.28
CA LYS A 90 10.87 -17.47 0.10
C LYS A 90 9.63 -16.66 -0.25
N ILE A 91 9.60 -16.11 -1.46
CA ILE A 91 8.44 -15.39 -2.01
C ILE A 91 7.33 -16.43 -2.16
N GLY A 92 6.56 -16.63 -1.09
CA GLY A 92 5.39 -17.50 -1.09
C GLY A 92 4.20 -16.78 -1.70
N LYS A 93 3.25 -17.53 -2.28
CA LYS A 93 2.00 -17.00 -2.86
C LYS A 93 1.29 -16.01 -1.92
N ALA A 94 1.30 -16.27 -0.60
CA ALA A 94 0.68 -15.41 0.42
C ALA A 94 1.27 -13.98 0.53
N SER A 95 2.59 -13.78 0.30
CA SER A 95 3.14 -12.41 0.27
C SER A 95 2.70 -11.63 -0.97
N ASN A 96 2.46 -12.32 -2.09
CA ASN A 96 1.90 -11.67 -3.28
C ASN A 96 0.45 -11.23 -3.07
N TYR A 97 -0.35 -12.00 -2.32
CA TYR A 97 -1.71 -11.59 -1.99
C TYR A 97 -1.75 -10.35 -1.10
N ILE A 98 -0.90 -10.28 -0.07
CA ILE A 98 -0.83 -9.11 0.82
C ILE A 98 -0.28 -7.88 0.06
N ILE A 99 0.75 -8.07 -0.79
CA ILE A 99 1.27 -7.00 -1.67
C ILE A 99 0.21 -6.53 -2.67
N GLY A 100 -0.58 -7.47 -3.21
CA GLY A 100 -1.66 -7.20 -4.15
C GLY A 100 -2.86 -6.50 -3.53
N SER A 101 -3.18 -6.77 -2.26
CA SER A 101 -4.26 -6.11 -1.53
C SER A 101 -3.93 -4.69 -1.06
N TYR A 102 -2.65 -4.27 -1.06
CA TYR A 102 -2.31 -2.86 -0.85
C TYR A 102 -2.76 -1.95 -2.00
N ILE A 103 -2.83 -2.46 -3.24
CA ILE A 103 -3.13 -1.60 -4.40
C ILE A 103 -4.53 -1.01 -4.28
N PRO A 104 -5.61 -1.81 -4.07
CA PRO A 104 -6.95 -1.25 -3.94
C PRO A 104 -7.05 -0.35 -2.70
N LEU A 105 -6.47 -0.77 -1.57
CA LEU A 105 -6.53 0.01 -0.32
C LEU A 105 -5.84 1.36 -0.42
N SER A 106 -4.63 1.40 -0.98
CA SER A 106 -3.88 2.64 -1.19
C SER A 106 -4.56 3.56 -2.19
N ILE A 107 -5.11 3.00 -3.28
CA ILE A 107 -5.84 3.78 -4.28
C ILE A 107 -7.15 4.34 -3.69
N MET A 108 -7.87 3.57 -2.88
CA MET A 108 -9.07 4.04 -2.18
C MET A 108 -8.75 5.18 -1.20
N LEU A 109 -7.64 5.09 -0.46
CA LEU A 109 -7.18 6.16 0.44
C LEU A 109 -6.77 7.43 -0.34
N ILE A 110 -6.12 7.30 -1.51
CA ILE A 110 -5.82 8.44 -2.38
C ILE A 110 -7.11 9.09 -2.90
N GLY A 111 -8.07 8.27 -3.35
CA GLY A 111 -9.36 8.74 -3.81
C GLY A 111 -10.09 9.54 -2.72
N GLU A 112 -10.09 9.03 -1.51
CA GLU A 112 -10.70 9.70 -0.36
C GLU A 112 -9.99 11.00 0.00
N GLY A 113 -8.65 11.02 0.00
CA GLY A 113 -7.90 12.26 0.23
C GLY A 113 -8.19 13.35 -0.81
N ILE A 114 -8.44 12.97 -2.06
CA ILE A 114 -8.69 13.91 -3.16
C ILE A 114 -10.13 14.38 -3.20
N SER A 115 -11.09 13.52 -2.87
CA SER A 115 -12.52 13.88 -2.78
C SER A 115 -12.71 15.00 -1.74
N THR A 116 -12.03 14.87 -0.62
CA THR A 116 -12.12 15.76 0.53
C THR A 116 -11.33 17.07 0.34
N LEU A 117 -10.20 17.05 -0.38
CA LEU A 117 -9.42 18.25 -0.73
C LEU A 117 -10.03 19.09 -1.87
N ARG A 118 -11.13 18.64 -2.50
CA ARG A 118 -11.84 19.37 -3.57
C ARG A 118 -10.93 19.86 -4.70
N LEU A 119 -9.93 19.08 -5.10
CA LEU A 119 -8.92 19.44 -6.11
C LEU A 119 -9.47 19.57 -7.55
N GLY A 120 -10.79 19.58 -7.75
CA GLY A 120 -11.42 19.61 -9.08
C GLY A 120 -11.24 18.33 -9.91
N ILE A 121 -10.56 17.32 -9.37
CA ILE A 121 -10.33 16.03 -10.01
C ILE A 121 -11.39 15.05 -9.51
N ASN A 122 -12.07 14.36 -10.42
CA ASN A 122 -12.99 13.29 -10.04
C ASN A 122 -12.20 12.13 -9.42
N PRO A 123 -12.40 11.81 -8.12
CA PRO A 123 -11.62 10.79 -7.42
C PRO A 123 -11.75 9.41 -8.05
N VAL A 124 -12.93 9.07 -8.58
CA VAL A 124 -13.20 7.77 -9.22
C VAL A 124 -12.36 7.61 -10.48
N VAL A 125 -12.26 8.67 -11.28
CA VAL A 125 -11.46 8.66 -12.52
C VAL A 125 -9.99 8.45 -12.19
N LEU A 126 -9.46 9.13 -11.18
CA LEU A 126 -8.07 8.95 -10.77
C LEU A 126 -7.83 7.54 -10.22
N VAL A 127 -8.74 7.02 -9.40
CA VAL A 127 -8.68 5.65 -8.87
C VAL A 127 -8.59 4.63 -10.02
N LEU A 128 -9.42 4.78 -11.05
CA LEU A 128 -9.39 3.92 -12.23
C LEU A 128 -8.06 4.03 -12.99
N ILE A 129 -7.58 5.25 -13.24
CA ILE A 129 -6.29 5.49 -13.92
C ILE A 129 -5.15 4.83 -13.14
N LEU A 130 -5.07 5.05 -11.82
CA LEU A 130 -4.04 4.47 -10.97
C LEU A 130 -4.13 2.94 -10.95
N PHE A 131 -5.34 2.37 -10.90
CA PHE A 131 -5.56 0.93 -10.88
C PHE A 131 -5.11 0.27 -12.19
N PHE A 132 -5.60 0.75 -13.33
CA PHE A 132 -5.25 0.20 -14.64
C PHE A 132 -3.78 0.42 -14.98
N SER A 133 -3.20 1.57 -14.64
CA SER A 133 -1.77 1.83 -14.84
C SER A 133 -0.90 0.86 -14.02
N SER A 134 -1.28 0.64 -12.76
CA SER A 134 -0.60 -0.31 -11.86
C SER A 134 -0.69 -1.74 -12.39
N TYR A 135 -1.87 -2.14 -12.86
CA TYR A 135 -2.11 -3.46 -13.44
C TYR A 135 -1.32 -3.67 -14.74
N TYR A 136 -1.29 -2.67 -15.62
CA TYR A 136 -0.50 -2.69 -16.85
C TYR A 136 1.00 -2.83 -16.58
N ILE A 137 1.54 -2.06 -15.63
CA ILE A 137 2.95 -2.16 -15.22
C ILE A 137 3.25 -3.56 -14.69
N MET A 138 2.36 -4.12 -13.87
CA MET A 138 2.51 -5.47 -13.33
C MET A 138 2.53 -6.53 -14.44
N LEU A 139 1.63 -6.46 -15.43
CA LEU A 139 1.62 -7.36 -16.57
C LEU A 139 2.91 -7.29 -17.40
N LYS A 140 3.45 -6.09 -17.61
CA LYS A 140 4.72 -5.88 -18.33
C LYS A 140 5.96 -6.35 -17.56
N VAL A 141 5.82 -6.56 -16.25
CA VAL A 141 6.88 -7.09 -15.38
C VAL A 141 6.86 -8.63 -15.35
N ILE A 142 5.68 -9.23 -15.49
CA ILE A 142 5.50 -10.69 -15.49
C ILE A 142 5.87 -11.31 -16.84
N LYS A 143 5.58 -10.62 -17.95
CA LYS A 143 6.02 -11.00 -19.31
C LYS A 143 7.53 -10.77 -19.49
#